data_AF-A0A1T4YIH2-F1
#
_entry.id   AF-A0A1T4YIH2-F1
#
_cell.length_a   1.000
_cell.length_b   1.000
_cell.length_c   1.000
_cell.angle_alpha   90.00
_cell.angle_beta   90.00
_cell.angle_gamma   90.00
#
_symmetry.space_group_name_H-M   'P 1'
#
loop_
_entity.id
_entity.type
_entity.pdbx_description
1 polymer ?
#
loop_
_entity_poly.entity_id
_entity_poly.type
_entity_poly.pdbx_seq_one_letter_code
_entity_poly.pdbx_strand_id
1 'polypeptide(L)'
;MKRIFLLLAIISVLTGCSSAYKQSFEEAEAALESGEYENALKLYNTALEEKPDSSEAKDRVVLLHEYEEVKEKIELFNWTEAADLANTLLKNEDIVPSLQNEVKTLLVTIEEEKEKQNANDLKVIEKLISSDEVEEAASKLSELKSDIKSDALNSEIDNLYIELGAAEKRIAEKERLEKKAKQRTAEKKNLKNKYMQKAQELEHRIAKEASHLYANNPPPGFFGQYYNEWDDLLNEVWGVLKNTVSKEEFKEIKADQIWWVNNKEKGFAELPDETASTRAAGMDYLANLTEDRTFYLIGNHMK
;
A
#
# COMPACT_ATOMS: atom_id res chain seq x y z
N MET A 1 -79.51 -20.36 -71.80
CA MET A 1 -80.16 -21.06 -70.67
C MET A 1 -79.28 -22.22 -70.24
N LYS A 2 -78.94 -22.30 -68.94
CA LYS A 2 -78.44 -23.49 -68.20
C LYS A 2 -76.98 -23.88 -68.53
N ARG A 3 -76.03 -24.05 -67.61
CA ARG A 3 -76.05 -24.18 -66.14
C ARG A 3 -74.66 -23.84 -65.55
N ILE A 4 -74.72 -23.26 -64.36
CA ILE A 4 -73.67 -23.11 -63.35
C ILE A 4 -73.10 -24.48 -62.94
N PHE A 5 -71.78 -24.60 -62.78
CA PHE A 5 -71.17 -25.38 -61.69
C PHE A 5 -69.82 -24.77 -61.28
N LEU A 6 -69.72 -24.54 -59.97
CA LEU A 6 -68.64 -24.00 -59.17
C LEU A 6 -67.62 -25.11 -58.88
N LEU A 7 -66.32 -24.83 -58.88
CA LEU A 7 -65.32 -25.65 -58.18
C LEU A 7 -64.07 -24.81 -57.86
N LEU A 8 -63.94 -24.44 -56.58
CA LEU A 8 -62.69 -24.03 -55.96
C LEU A 8 -61.68 -25.18 -56.12
N ALA A 9 -60.49 -24.87 -56.65
CA ALA A 9 -59.30 -25.66 -56.42
C ALA A 9 -58.43 -24.92 -55.39
N ILE A 10 -58.65 -25.22 -54.12
CA ILE A 10 -57.64 -25.00 -53.08
C ILE A 10 -56.58 -26.06 -53.34
N ILE A 11 -55.45 -25.65 -53.91
CA ILE A 11 -54.27 -26.52 -54.02
C ILE A 11 -53.62 -26.51 -52.64
N SER A 12 -53.92 -27.53 -51.85
CA SER A 12 -53.11 -27.95 -50.71
C SER A 12 -51.80 -28.54 -51.25
N VAL A 13 -50.74 -27.73 -51.30
CA VAL A 13 -49.36 -28.24 -51.37
C VAL A 13 -48.95 -28.58 -49.95
N LEU A 14 -49.23 -29.81 -49.53
CA LEU A 14 -48.78 -30.37 -48.24
C LEU A 14 -48.37 -31.83 -48.43
N THR A 15 -47.30 -32.09 -49.17
CA THR A 15 -46.63 -33.41 -49.16
C THR A 15 -45.11 -33.36 -49.45
N GLY A 16 -44.47 -32.18 -49.42
CA GLY A 16 -43.03 -32.04 -49.72
C GLY A 16 -42.09 -31.86 -48.52
N CYS A 17 -42.55 -31.28 -47.41
CA CYS A 17 -41.67 -30.86 -46.30
C CYS A 17 -41.18 -31.99 -45.38
N SER A 18 -41.76 -33.21 -45.45
CA SER A 18 -41.40 -34.28 -44.49
C SER A 18 -40.12 -35.04 -44.84
N SER A 19 -39.66 -35.03 -46.11
CA SER A 19 -38.42 -35.72 -46.50
C SER A 19 -37.17 -34.88 -46.31
N ALA A 20 -37.24 -33.57 -46.60
CA ALA A 20 -36.11 -32.66 -46.45
C ALA A 20 -35.74 -32.46 -44.97
N TYR A 21 -36.73 -32.16 -44.12
CA TYR A 21 -36.54 -32.10 -42.66
C TYR A 21 -35.86 -33.37 -42.12
N LYS A 22 -36.41 -34.54 -42.48
CA LYS A 22 -35.91 -35.82 -41.96
C LYS A 22 -34.45 -36.04 -42.35
N GLN A 23 -34.09 -35.75 -43.60
CA GLN A 23 -32.73 -35.86 -44.08
C GLN A 23 -31.79 -34.92 -43.31
N SER A 24 -32.11 -33.61 -43.23
CA SER A 24 -31.26 -32.65 -42.53
C SER A 24 -31.12 -32.96 -41.04
N PHE A 25 -32.19 -33.47 -40.40
CA PHE A 25 -32.15 -33.87 -39.00
C PHE A 25 -31.28 -35.13 -38.78
N GLU A 26 -31.40 -36.16 -39.64
CA GLU A 26 -30.54 -37.36 -39.56
C GLU A 26 -29.07 -37.02 -39.82
N GLU A 27 -28.77 -36.12 -40.77
CA GLU A 27 -27.42 -35.60 -41.01
C GLU A 27 -26.90 -34.80 -39.81
N ALA A 28 -27.75 -34.00 -39.15
CA ALA A 28 -27.39 -33.24 -37.96
C ALA A 28 -27.08 -34.14 -36.76
N GLU A 29 -27.87 -35.19 -36.51
CA GLU A 29 -27.62 -36.17 -35.46
C GLU A 29 -26.32 -36.95 -35.73
N ALA A 30 -26.06 -37.34 -36.99
CA ALA A 30 -24.80 -37.99 -37.36
C ALA A 30 -23.58 -37.08 -37.16
N ALA A 31 -23.69 -35.80 -37.51
CA ALA A 31 -22.65 -34.80 -37.26
C ALA A 31 -22.44 -34.60 -35.75
N LEU A 32 -23.50 -34.53 -34.96
CA LEU A 32 -23.46 -34.39 -33.51
C LEU A 32 -22.78 -35.61 -32.85
N GLU A 33 -23.16 -36.82 -33.24
CA GLU A 33 -22.53 -38.07 -32.77
C GLU A 33 -21.04 -38.16 -33.14
N SER A 34 -20.66 -37.61 -34.29
CA SER A 34 -19.28 -37.58 -34.78
C SER A 34 -18.42 -36.47 -34.16
N GLY A 35 -19.01 -35.58 -33.35
CA GLY A 35 -18.31 -34.45 -32.73
C GLY A 35 -18.14 -33.23 -33.65
N GLU A 36 -18.83 -33.19 -34.78
CA GLU A 36 -18.83 -32.05 -35.70
C GLU A 36 -19.86 -30.98 -35.28
N TYR A 37 -19.69 -30.42 -34.08
CA TYR A 37 -20.72 -29.60 -33.41
C TYR A 37 -21.17 -28.36 -34.21
N GLU A 38 -20.24 -27.63 -34.83
CA GLU A 38 -20.56 -26.46 -35.66
C GLU A 38 -21.34 -26.87 -36.92
N ASN A 39 -21.01 -28.03 -37.49
CA ASN A 39 -21.72 -28.58 -38.65
C ASN A 39 -23.12 -29.05 -38.25
N ALA A 40 -23.24 -29.77 -37.12
CA ALA A 40 -24.50 -30.19 -36.55
C ALA A 40 -25.43 -29.00 -36.30
N LEU A 41 -24.93 -27.90 -35.73
CA LEU A 41 -25.70 -26.68 -35.50
C LEU A 41 -26.25 -26.08 -36.80
N LYS A 42 -25.44 -26.03 -37.86
CA LYS A 42 -25.88 -25.57 -39.19
C LYS A 42 -26.98 -26.47 -39.76
N LEU A 43 -26.84 -27.79 -39.62
CA LEU A 43 -27.81 -28.77 -40.12
C LEU A 43 -29.13 -28.78 -39.33
N TYR A 44 -29.09 -28.59 -38.00
CA TYR A 44 -30.30 -28.40 -37.20
C TYR A 44 -31.04 -27.11 -37.56
N ASN A 45 -30.31 -26.01 -37.78
CA ASN A 45 -30.94 -24.76 -38.26
C ASN A 45 -31.57 -24.95 -39.64
N THR A 46 -30.91 -25.67 -40.55
CA THR A 46 -31.48 -26.07 -41.85
C THR A 46 -32.75 -26.90 -41.66
N ALA A 47 -32.76 -27.86 -40.73
CA ALA A 47 -33.96 -28.64 -40.41
C ALA A 47 -35.10 -27.76 -39.87
N LEU A 48 -34.79 -26.74 -39.06
CA LEU A 48 -35.78 -25.78 -38.54
C LEU A 48 -36.34 -24.84 -39.61
N GLU A 49 -35.61 -24.56 -40.70
CA GLU A 49 -36.17 -23.85 -41.86
C GLU A 49 -37.31 -24.65 -42.51
N GLU A 50 -37.15 -25.97 -42.60
CA GLU A 50 -38.15 -26.89 -43.16
C GLU A 50 -39.30 -27.20 -42.19
N LYS A 51 -39.00 -27.29 -40.89
CA LYS A 51 -39.98 -27.56 -39.82
C LYS A 51 -39.73 -26.68 -38.58
N PRO A 52 -40.22 -25.42 -38.60
CA PRO A 52 -39.96 -24.45 -37.52
C PRO A 52 -40.56 -24.80 -36.16
N ASP A 53 -41.46 -25.79 -36.07
CA ASP A 53 -42.14 -26.20 -34.85
C ASP A 53 -41.57 -27.47 -34.20
N SER A 54 -40.50 -28.07 -34.76
CA SER A 54 -39.82 -29.20 -34.10
C SER A 54 -39.23 -28.76 -32.76
N SER A 55 -39.64 -29.42 -31.68
CA SER A 55 -39.04 -29.24 -30.35
C SER A 55 -37.66 -29.87 -30.31
N GLU A 56 -37.48 -31.05 -30.89
CA GLU A 56 -36.23 -31.79 -30.87
C GLU A 56 -35.09 -31.00 -31.51
N ALA A 57 -35.32 -30.44 -32.71
CA ALA A 57 -34.31 -29.64 -33.39
C ALA A 57 -34.01 -28.33 -32.63
N LYS A 58 -35.01 -27.72 -31.98
CA LYS A 58 -34.80 -26.52 -31.12
C LYS A 58 -33.95 -26.85 -29.90
N ASP A 59 -34.25 -27.95 -29.23
CA ASP A 59 -33.53 -28.37 -28.03
C ASP A 59 -32.06 -28.66 -28.36
N ARG A 60 -31.78 -29.26 -29.52
CA ARG A 60 -30.40 -29.47 -30.03
C ARG A 60 -29.67 -28.17 -30.33
N VAL A 61 -30.35 -27.21 -30.96
CA VAL A 61 -29.78 -25.88 -31.22
C VAL A 61 -29.43 -25.16 -29.92
N VAL A 62 -30.33 -25.17 -28.92
CA VAL A 62 -30.08 -24.58 -27.60
C VAL A 62 -28.84 -25.20 -26.96
N LEU A 63 -28.77 -26.53 -26.91
CA LEU A 63 -27.65 -27.28 -26.34
C LEU A 63 -26.31 -27.00 -27.04
N LEU A 64 -26.32 -26.84 -28.37
CA LEU A 64 -25.11 -26.49 -29.13
C LEU A 64 -24.67 -25.05 -28.92
N HIS A 65 -25.61 -24.10 -28.75
CA HIS A 65 -25.27 -22.73 -28.39
C HIS A 65 -24.72 -22.62 -26.96
N GLU A 66 -25.27 -23.36 -26.00
CA GLU A 66 -24.71 -23.45 -24.64
C GLU A 66 -23.27 -24.00 -24.67
N TYR A 67 -22.99 -24.98 -25.52
CA TYR A 67 -21.63 -25.48 -25.75
C TYR A 67 -20.70 -24.43 -26.39
N GLU A 68 -21.18 -23.66 -27.37
CA GLU A 68 -20.42 -22.54 -27.96
C GLU A 68 -20.09 -21.48 -26.90
N GLU A 69 -21.02 -21.17 -25.99
CA GLU A 69 -20.80 -20.21 -24.91
C GLU A 69 -19.70 -20.68 -23.95
N VAL A 70 -19.64 -21.97 -23.61
CA VAL A 70 -18.51 -22.54 -22.83
C VAL A 70 -17.18 -22.25 -23.51
N LYS A 71 -17.09 -22.46 -24.83
CA LYS A 71 -15.86 -22.20 -25.60
C LYS A 71 -15.51 -20.72 -25.64
N GLU A 72 -16.48 -19.84 -25.79
CA GLU A 72 -16.26 -18.40 -25.74
C GLU A 72 -15.67 -17.98 -24.39
N LYS A 73 -16.23 -18.49 -23.27
CA LYS A 73 -15.69 -18.18 -21.93
C LYS A 73 -14.27 -18.70 -21.74
N ILE A 74 -13.92 -19.86 -22.30
CA ILE A 74 -12.54 -20.37 -22.34
C ILE A 74 -11.62 -19.41 -23.10
N GLU A 75 -12.01 -18.96 -24.29
CA GLU A 75 -11.22 -18.03 -25.11
C GLU A 75 -10.99 -16.68 -24.42
N LEU A 76 -11.95 -16.25 -23.59
CA LEU A 76 -11.87 -15.04 -22.78
C LEU A 76 -11.15 -15.23 -21.44
N PHE A 77 -10.63 -16.43 -21.14
CA PHE A 77 -10.01 -16.79 -19.85
C PHE A 77 -10.96 -16.63 -18.64
N ASN A 78 -12.28 -16.66 -18.88
CA ASN A 78 -13.30 -16.59 -17.84
C ASN A 78 -13.58 -17.99 -17.27
N TRP A 79 -12.57 -18.60 -16.64
CA TRP A 79 -12.61 -20.02 -16.26
C TRP A 79 -13.75 -20.38 -15.30
N THR A 80 -14.08 -19.51 -14.34
CA THR A 80 -15.19 -19.76 -13.40
C THR A 80 -16.53 -19.84 -14.14
N GLU A 81 -16.80 -18.89 -15.04
CA GLU A 81 -18.03 -18.87 -15.82
C GLU A 81 -18.08 -20.05 -16.81
N ALA A 82 -16.95 -20.38 -17.45
CA ALA A 82 -16.81 -21.54 -18.32
C ALA A 82 -17.12 -22.85 -17.58
N ALA A 83 -16.60 -23.03 -16.36
CA ALA A 83 -16.84 -24.20 -15.52
C ALA A 83 -18.32 -24.30 -15.11
N ASP A 84 -18.95 -23.19 -14.73
CA ASP A 84 -20.36 -23.16 -14.33
C ASP A 84 -21.29 -23.51 -15.50
N LEU A 85 -21.01 -22.99 -16.69
CA LEU A 85 -21.74 -23.34 -17.92
C LEU A 85 -21.53 -24.81 -18.31
N ALA A 86 -20.30 -25.31 -18.29
CA ALA A 86 -20.00 -26.71 -18.58
C ALA A 86 -20.70 -27.67 -17.61
N ASN A 87 -20.68 -27.36 -16.31
CA ASN A 87 -21.41 -28.13 -15.30
C ASN A 87 -22.93 -28.07 -15.48
N THR A 88 -23.46 -26.95 -15.98
CA THR A 88 -24.89 -26.82 -16.28
C THR A 88 -25.27 -27.70 -17.47
N LEU A 89 -24.47 -27.67 -18.54
CA LEU A 89 -24.65 -28.50 -19.73
C LEU A 89 -24.59 -30.00 -19.39
N LEU A 90 -23.68 -30.42 -18.50
CA LEU A 90 -23.56 -31.80 -18.04
C LEU A 90 -24.74 -32.31 -17.19
N LYS A 91 -25.58 -31.41 -16.65
CA LYS A 91 -26.80 -31.78 -15.92
C LYS A 91 -28.00 -32.00 -16.84
N ASN A 92 -27.90 -31.62 -18.11
CA ASN A 92 -28.96 -31.85 -19.09
C ASN A 92 -29.09 -33.37 -19.36
N GLU A 93 -30.26 -33.96 -19.11
CA GLU A 93 -30.50 -35.40 -19.27
C GLU A 93 -30.54 -35.84 -20.75
N ASP A 94 -30.81 -34.90 -21.66
CA ASP A 94 -30.94 -35.14 -23.10
C ASP A 94 -29.62 -34.90 -23.87
N ILE A 95 -28.52 -34.66 -23.15
CA ILE A 95 -27.20 -34.47 -23.75
C ILE A 95 -26.72 -35.74 -24.45
N VAL A 96 -26.31 -35.59 -25.71
CA VAL A 96 -25.79 -36.71 -26.50
C VAL A 96 -24.40 -37.14 -25.97
N PRO A 97 -24.08 -38.44 -25.92
CA PRO A 97 -22.82 -38.93 -25.33
C PRO A 97 -21.55 -38.31 -25.92
N SER A 98 -21.52 -38.03 -27.22
CA SER A 98 -20.39 -37.37 -27.89
C SER A 98 -20.14 -35.99 -27.28
N LEU A 99 -21.17 -35.14 -27.17
CA LEU A 99 -21.07 -33.83 -26.55
C LEU A 99 -20.77 -33.92 -25.07
N GLN A 100 -21.41 -34.86 -24.35
CA GLN A 100 -21.16 -35.04 -22.92
C GLN A 100 -19.67 -35.34 -22.64
N ASN A 101 -19.04 -36.19 -23.46
CA ASN A 101 -17.63 -36.52 -23.33
C ASN A 101 -16.73 -35.33 -23.65
N GLU A 102 -17.05 -34.57 -24.69
CA GLU A 102 -16.31 -33.35 -25.03
C GLU A 102 -16.38 -32.32 -23.91
N VAL A 103 -17.58 -32.05 -23.37
CA VAL A 103 -17.76 -31.09 -22.26
C VAL A 103 -17.03 -31.56 -20.99
N LYS A 104 -16.98 -32.87 -20.71
CA LYS A 104 -16.15 -33.41 -19.62
C LYS A 104 -14.67 -33.16 -19.84
N THR A 105 -14.18 -33.34 -21.07
CA THR A 105 -12.79 -33.03 -21.43
C THR A 105 -12.49 -31.55 -21.23
N LEU A 106 -13.36 -30.66 -21.75
CA LEU A 106 -13.21 -29.22 -21.57
C LEU A 106 -13.21 -28.81 -20.10
N LEU A 107 -14.08 -29.40 -19.28
CA LEU A 107 -14.16 -29.11 -17.85
C LEU A 107 -12.84 -29.43 -17.13
N VAL A 108 -12.18 -30.53 -17.49
CA VAL A 108 -10.85 -30.86 -16.95
C VAL A 108 -9.83 -29.78 -17.34
N THR A 109 -9.80 -29.36 -18.60
CA THR A 109 -8.91 -28.28 -19.06
C THR A 109 -9.20 -26.95 -18.38
N ILE A 110 -10.48 -26.58 -18.21
CA ILE A 110 -10.90 -25.37 -17.51
C ILE A 110 -10.36 -25.36 -16.08
N GLU A 111 -10.54 -26.46 -15.33
CA GLU A 111 -10.08 -26.54 -13.95
C GLU A 111 -8.55 -26.50 -13.83
N GLU A 112 -7.83 -27.17 -14.73
CA GLU A 112 -6.35 -27.12 -14.78
C GLU A 112 -5.82 -25.71 -15.07
N GLU A 113 -6.41 -25.00 -16.04
CA GLU A 113 -5.99 -23.63 -16.36
C GLU A 113 -6.40 -22.62 -15.28
N LYS A 114 -7.57 -22.81 -14.66
CA LYS A 114 -7.99 -22.04 -13.49
C LYS A 114 -7.01 -22.20 -12.33
N GLU A 115 -6.57 -23.42 -12.04
CA GLU A 115 -5.58 -23.68 -11.00
C GLU A 115 -4.22 -23.02 -11.31
N LYS A 116 -3.76 -23.07 -12.57
CA LYS A 116 -2.55 -22.35 -13.01
C LYS A 116 -2.68 -20.84 -12.86
N GLN A 117 -3.83 -20.27 -13.19
CA GLN A 117 -4.08 -18.83 -13.00
C GLN A 117 -4.02 -18.48 -11.52
N ASN A 118 -4.75 -19.21 -10.68
CA ASN A 118 -4.74 -19.00 -9.23
C ASN A 118 -3.31 -19.06 -8.64
N ALA A 119 -2.50 -20.02 -9.07
CA ALA A 119 -1.11 -20.14 -8.64
C ALA A 119 -0.24 -18.95 -9.08
N ASN A 120 -0.52 -18.35 -10.24
CA ASN A 120 0.16 -17.13 -10.67
C ASN A 120 -0.31 -15.90 -9.87
N ASP A 121 -1.60 -15.81 -9.57
CA ASP A 121 -2.15 -14.73 -8.75
C ASP A 121 -1.59 -14.74 -7.33
N LEU A 122 -1.38 -15.92 -6.73
CA LEU A 122 -0.71 -16.07 -5.43
C LEU A 122 0.71 -15.50 -5.45
N LYS A 123 1.49 -15.76 -6.51
CA LYS A 123 2.84 -15.17 -6.68
C LYS A 123 2.80 -13.65 -6.84
N VAL A 124 1.77 -13.12 -7.50
CA VAL A 124 1.58 -11.67 -7.63
C VAL A 124 1.28 -11.06 -6.25
N ILE A 125 0.42 -11.70 -5.46
CA ILE A 125 0.11 -11.26 -4.09
C ILE A 125 1.35 -11.29 -3.19
N GLU A 126 2.14 -12.36 -3.23
CA GLU A 126 3.41 -12.45 -2.49
C GLU A 126 4.36 -11.29 -2.84
N LYS A 127 4.45 -10.95 -4.13
CA LYS A 127 5.25 -9.83 -4.60
C LYS A 127 4.74 -8.48 -4.06
N LEU A 128 3.43 -8.27 -4.05
CA LEU A 128 2.80 -7.05 -3.50
C LEU A 128 3.05 -6.92 -1.99
N ILE A 129 2.95 -8.02 -1.23
CA ILE A 129 3.27 -8.04 0.21
C ILE A 129 4.75 -7.68 0.43
N SER A 130 5.64 -8.21 -0.42
CA SER A 130 7.08 -7.95 -0.36
C SER A 130 7.45 -6.52 -0.75
N SER A 131 6.65 -5.84 -1.57
CA SER A 131 6.83 -4.43 -1.94
C SER A 131 6.11 -3.45 -1.01
N ASP A 132 5.57 -3.92 0.13
CA ASP A 132 4.76 -3.13 1.08
C ASP A 132 3.45 -2.56 0.46
N GLU A 133 3.00 -3.10 -0.68
CA GLU A 133 1.74 -2.73 -1.36
C GLU A 133 0.54 -3.50 -0.75
N VAL A 134 0.38 -3.36 0.57
CA VAL A 134 -0.51 -4.20 1.37
C VAL A 134 -2.00 -4.03 1.07
N GLU A 135 -2.45 -2.87 0.60
CA GLU A 135 -3.85 -2.63 0.24
C GLU A 135 -4.27 -3.40 -1.01
N GLU A 136 -3.45 -3.35 -2.06
CA GLU A 136 -3.69 -4.11 -3.29
C GLU A 136 -3.57 -5.62 -3.06
N ALA A 137 -2.58 -6.04 -2.27
CA ALA A 137 -2.43 -7.43 -1.85
C ALA A 137 -3.68 -7.92 -1.10
N ALA A 138 -4.23 -7.12 -0.18
CA ALA A 138 -5.42 -7.48 0.59
C ALA A 138 -6.66 -7.65 -0.31
N SER A 139 -6.88 -6.73 -1.27
CA SER A 139 -8.00 -6.81 -2.22
C SER A 139 -7.92 -8.10 -3.04
N LYS A 140 -6.78 -8.33 -3.69
CA LYS A 140 -6.56 -9.51 -4.54
C LYS A 140 -6.66 -10.81 -3.76
N LEU A 141 -6.13 -10.87 -2.54
CA LEU A 141 -6.20 -12.06 -1.69
C LEU A 141 -7.64 -12.36 -1.26
N SER A 142 -8.45 -11.32 -1.01
CA SER A 142 -9.87 -11.49 -0.66
C SER A 142 -10.73 -11.99 -1.83
N GLU A 143 -10.50 -11.46 -3.04
CA GLU A 143 -11.15 -11.90 -4.27
C GLU A 143 -10.78 -13.35 -4.59
N LEU A 144 -9.49 -13.68 -4.49
CA LEU A 144 -9.02 -15.03 -4.75
C LEU A 144 -9.58 -16.05 -3.74
N LYS A 145 -9.72 -15.67 -2.47
CA LYS A 145 -10.31 -16.53 -1.43
C LYS A 145 -11.80 -16.81 -1.66
N SER A 146 -12.56 -15.89 -2.26
CA SER A 146 -13.97 -16.17 -2.58
C SER A 146 -14.13 -17.14 -3.74
N ASP A 147 -13.16 -17.17 -4.65
CA ASP A 147 -13.25 -17.93 -5.92
C ASP A 147 -12.64 -19.34 -5.84
N ILE A 148 -11.73 -19.55 -4.89
CA ILE A 148 -11.04 -20.84 -4.69
C ILE A 148 -11.90 -21.80 -3.86
N LYS A 149 -12.18 -22.97 -4.43
CA LYS A 149 -12.75 -24.15 -3.75
C LYS A 149 -11.70 -25.25 -3.51
N SER A 150 -10.42 -24.98 -3.77
CA SER A 150 -9.32 -25.95 -3.67
C SER A 150 -8.70 -25.93 -2.28
N ASP A 151 -8.76 -27.08 -1.60
CA ASP A 151 -8.11 -27.28 -0.29
C ASP A 151 -6.59 -27.12 -0.34
N ALA A 152 -5.97 -27.41 -1.49
CA ALA A 152 -4.52 -27.29 -1.66
C ALA A 152 -4.06 -25.82 -1.60
N LEU A 153 -4.81 -24.91 -2.23
CA LEU A 153 -4.49 -23.48 -2.28
C LEU A 153 -4.90 -22.74 -0.99
N ASN A 154 -5.86 -23.28 -0.23
CA ASN A 154 -6.30 -22.67 1.04
C ASN A 154 -5.15 -22.49 2.04
N SER A 155 -4.21 -23.43 2.11
CA SER A 155 -3.06 -23.32 3.01
C SER A 155 -2.10 -22.20 2.59
N GLU A 156 -1.93 -21.99 1.28
CA GLU A 156 -1.08 -20.91 0.75
C GLU A 156 -1.72 -19.54 0.97
N ILE A 157 -3.03 -19.42 0.74
CA ILE A 157 -3.82 -18.22 1.06
C ILE A 157 -3.72 -17.85 2.54
N ASP A 158 -3.87 -18.83 3.43
CA ASP A 158 -3.79 -18.58 4.88
C ASP A 158 -2.39 -18.10 5.31
N ASN A 159 -1.33 -18.64 4.70
CA ASN A 159 0.03 -18.14 4.90
C ASN A 159 0.18 -16.69 4.41
N LEU A 160 -0.34 -16.35 3.23
CA LEU A 160 -0.30 -14.98 2.71
C LEU A 160 -1.07 -14.01 3.60
N TYR A 161 -2.18 -14.41 4.24
CA TYR A 161 -2.85 -13.57 5.24
C TYR A 161 -1.99 -13.31 6.47
N ILE A 162 -1.22 -14.30 6.92
CA ILE A 162 -0.28 -14.13 8.04
C ILE A 162 0.82 -13.15 7.64
N GLU A 163 1.40 -13.30 6.44
CA GLU A 163 2.44 -12.41 5.93
C GLU A 163 1.94 -10.99 5.72
N LEU A 164 0.74 -10.83 5.16
CA LEU A 164 0.07 -9.54 5.00
C LEU A 164 -0.09 -8.84 6.36
N GLY A 165 -0.62 -9.53 7.37
CA GLY A 165 -0.76 -8.96 8.71
C GLY A 165 0.58 -8.63 9.38
N ALA A 166 1.67 -9.35 9.04
CA ALA A 166 3.01 -9.02 9.48
C ALA A 166 3.56 -7.76 8.76
N ALA A 167 3.29 -7.63 7.46
CA ALA A 167 3.66 -6.46 6.66
C ALA A 167 2.93 -5.19 7.13
N GLU A 168 1.62 -5.26 7.38
CA GLU A 168 0.83 -4.13 7.93
C GLU A 168 1.41 -3.64 9.27
N LYS A 169 1.75 -4.56 10.18
CA LYS A 169 2.38 -4.22 11.47
C LYS A 169 3.74 -3.57 11.28
N ARG A 170 4.54 -4.06 10.32
CA ARG A 170 5.85 -3.49 9.99
C ARG A 170 5.72 -2.06 9.47
N ILE A 171 4.78 -1.81 8.55
CA ILE A 171 4.50 -0.48 7.99
C ILE A 171 4.05 0.47 9.10
N ALA A 172 3.06 0.06 9.91
CA ALA A 172 2.56 0.87 11.02
C ALA A 172 3.66 1.21 12.05
N GLU A 173 4.56 0.28 12.34
CA GLU A 173 5.70 0.54 13.24
C GLU A 173 6.69 1.52 12.62
N LYS A 174 7.00 1.39 11.33
CA LYS A 174 7.88 2.31 10.60
C LYS A 174 7.35 3.74 10.65
N GLU A 175 6.06 3.93 10.35
CA GLU A 175 5.40 5.25 10.44
C GLU A 175 5.44 5.83 11.86
N ARG A 176 5.20 4.98 12.87
CA ARG A 176 5.27 5.37 14.27
C ARG A 176 6.68 5.82 14.66
N LEU A 177 7.71 5.12 14.22
CA LEU A 177 9.11 5.46 14.47
C LEU A 177 9.51 6.75 13.77
N GLU A 178 9.10 6.94 12.51
CA GLU A 178 9.33 8.19 11.78
C GLU A 178 8.66 9.39 12.45
N LYS A 179 7.41 9.24 12.91
CA LYS A 179 6.70 10.28 13.66
C LYS A 179 7.41 10.63 14.96
N LYS A 180 7.85 9.63 15.73
CA LYS A 180 8.64 9.82 16.95
C LYS A 180 9.98 10.50 16.67
N ALA A 181 10.65 10.15 15.57
CA ALA A 181 11.90 10.79 15.17
C ALA A 181 11.70 12.27 14.82
N LYS A 182 10.67 12.59 14.01
CA LYS A 182 10.30 13.97 13.68
C LYS A 182 9.96 14.79 14.93
N GLN A 183 9.20 14.21 15.86
CA GLN A 183 8.85 14.85 17.12
C GLN A 183 10.09 15.12 17.98
N ARG A 184 10.98 14.14 18.16
CA ARG A 184 12.25 14.33 18.90
C ARG A 184 13.12 15.41 18.28
N THR A 185 13.20 15.49 16.96
CA THR A 185 13.94 16.54 16.25
C THR A 185 13.31 17.92 16.47
N ALA A 186 11.98 18.02 16.48
CA ALA A 186 11.28 19.27 16.76
C ALA A 186 11.44 19.72 18.22
N GLU A 187 11.36 18.80 19.19
CA GLU A 187 11.59 19.06 20.61
C GLU A 187 13.01 19.55 20.88
N LYS A 188 14.00 18.90 20.26
CA LYS A 188 15.40 19.32 20.25
C LYS A 188 15.56 20.76 19.76
N LYS A 189 15.08 21.06 18.55
CA LYS A 189 15.14 22.41 17.97
C LYS A 189 14.48 23.46 18.87
N ASN A 190 13.36 23.13 19.51
CA ASN A 190 12.69 24.02 20.47
C ASN A 190 13.57 24.30 21.69
N LEU A 191 14.22 23.27 22.24
CA LEU A 191 15.13 23.40 23.38
C LEU A 191 16.29 24.34 23.08
N LYS A 192 16.97 24.17 21.95
CA LYS A 192 18.05 25.08 21.50
C LYS A 192 17.58 26.52 21.44
N ASN A 193 16.44 26.76 20.78
CA ASN A 193 15.90 28.11 20.63
C ASN A 193 15.54 28.74 21.98
N LYS A 194 14.94 27.97 22.89
CA LYS A 194 14.58 28.43 24.24
C LYS A 194 15.79 28.94 25.01
N TYR A 195 16.89 28.18 25.05
CA TYR A 195 18.07 28.59 25.79
C TYR A 195 18.87 29.69 25.09
N MET A 196 18.89 29.69 23.76
CA MET A 196 19.48 30.79 22.99
C MET A 196 18.74 32.11 23.28
N GLN A 197 17.40 32.09 23.30
CA GLN A 197 16.60 33.26 23.66
C GLN A 197 16.87 33.72 25.10
N LYS A 198 16.94 32.81 26.07
CA LYS A 198 17.30 33.17 27.46
C LYS A 198 18.65 33.90 27.55
N ALA A 199 19.67 33.40 26.85
CA ALA A 199 21.00 34.02 26.83
C ALA A 199 20.95 35.42 26.17
N GLN A 200 20.27 35.55 25.04
CA GLN A 200 20.11 36.83 24.33
C GLN A 200 19.30 37.85 25.15
N GLU A 201 18.29 37.42 25.90
CA GLU A 201 17.51 38.30 26.78
C GLU A 201 18.36 38.81 27.95
N LEU A 202 19.23 37.97 28.51
CA LEU A 202 20.18 38.35 29.55
C LEU A 202 21.18 39.38 29.01
N GLU A 203 21.85 39.08 27.89
CA GLU A 203 22.78 39.98 27.19
C GLU A 203 22.10 41.33 26.87
N HIS A 204 20.91 41.29 26.26
CA HIS A 204 20.18 42.50 25.88
C HIS A 204 19.80 43.37 27.08
N ARG A 205 19.39 42.75 28.18
CA ARG A 205 19.09 43.47 29.43
C ARG A 205 20.32 44.18 29.97
N ILE A 206 21.46 43.48 30.01
CA ILE A 206 22.75 44.04 30.48
C ILE A 206 23.18 45.20 29.57
N ALA A 207 23.13 45.02 28.24
CA ALA A 207 23.47 46.06 27.28
C ALA A 207 22.55 47.29 27.40
N LYS A 208 21.25 47.09 27.60
CA LYS A 208 20.29 48.18 27.81
C LYS A 208 20.60 48.95 29.09
N GLU A 209 20.96 48.28 30.17
CA GLU A 209 21.35 48.91 31.43
C GLU A 209 22.67 49.70 31.27
N ALA A 210 23.67 49.13 30.58
CA ALA A 210 24.92 49.82 30.24
C ALA A 210 24.66 51.10 29.42
N SER A 211 23.76 51.00 28.43
CA SER A 211 23.36 52.15 27.61
C SER A 211 22.65 53.21 28.44
N HIS A 212 21.77 52.81 29.36
CA HIS A 212 20.96 53.74 30.14
C HIS A 212 21.79 54.49 31.19
N LEU A 213 22.68 53.78 31.88
CA LEU A 213 23.48 54.34 32.98
C LEU A 213 24.75 55.03 32.48
N TYR A 214 25.34 54.55 31.39
CA TYR A 214 26.70 54.94 30.99
C TYR A 214 26.84 55.26 29.50
N ALA A 215 25.75 55.41 28.75
CA ALA A 215 25.77 55.68 27.30
C ALA A 215 26.66 54.70 26.52
N ASN A 216 26.65 53.42 26.91
CA ASN A 216 27.48 52.32 26.37
C ASN A 216 28.98 52.43 26.64
N ASN A 217 29.38 53.25 27.62
CA ASN A 217 30.76 53.30 28.11
C ASN A 217 30.83 52.99 29.62
N PRO A 218 30.45 51.77 30.03
CA PRO A 218 30.39 51.40 31.44
C PRO A 218 31.79 51.39 32.10
N PRO A 219 31.88 51.67 33.41
CA PRO A 219 33.13 51.59 34.15
C PRO A 219 33.57 50.12 34.34
N PRO A 220 34.86 49.88 34.67
CA PRO A 220 35.33 48.55 35.06
C PRO A 220 34.50 47.96 36.22
N GLY A 221 34.15 46.68 36.09
CA GLY A 221 33.29 45.92 37.02
C GLY A 221 31.81 45.94 36.70
N PHE A 222 31.37 46.77 35.75
CA PHE A 222 29.95 46.84 35.39
C PHE A 222 29.41 45.50 34.89
N PHE A 223 30.15 44.76 34.06
CA PHE A 223 29.68 43.47 33.53
C PHE A 223 29.83 42.36 34.58
N GLY A 224 30.87 42.47 35.41
CA GLY A 224 31.17 41.53 36.49
C GLY A 224 30.06 41.38 37.52
N GLN A 225 29.20 42.39 37.69
CA GLN A 225 28.04 42.28 38.59
C GLN A 225 27.01 41.23 38.13
N TYR A 226 27.01 40.86 36.85
CA TYR A 226 26.13 39.84 36.28
C TYR A 226 26.77 38.45 36.20
N TYR A 227 27.98 38.27 36.76
CA TYR A 227 28.68 36.99 36.73
C TYR A 227 27.82 35.82 37.23
N ASN A 228 27.12 36.00 38.35
CA ASN A 228 26.28 34.94 38.91
C ASN A 228 25.08 34.61 38.01
N GLU A 229 24.50 35.59 37.32
CA GLU A 229 23.38 35.34 36.41
C GLU A 229 23.83 34.54 35.18
N TRP A 230 25.04 34.85 34.67
CA TRP A 230 25.67 34.06 33.61
C TRP A 230 26.06 32.65 34.07
N ASP A 231 26.62 32.52 35.28
CA ASP A 231 27.01 31.20 35.83
C ASP A 231 25.78 30.31 36.11
N ASP A 232 24.70 30.89 36.63
CA ASP A 232 23.42 30.19 36.82
C ASP A 232 22.87 29.68 35.48
N LEU A 233 22.86 30.52 34.44
CA LEU A 233 22.41 30.11 33.10
C LEU A 233 23.34 29.05 32.49
N LEU A 234 24.66 29.18 32.64
CA LEU A 234 25.64 28.20 32.20
C LEU A 234 25.38 26.84 32.86
N ASN A 235 25.11 26.82 34.16
CA ASN A 235 24.81 25.61 34.91
C ASN A 235 23.45 25.00 34.53
N GLU A 236 22.44 25.83 34.23
CA GLU A 236 21.17 25.36 33.67
C GLU A 236 21.39 24.65 32.32
N VAL A 237 22.13 25.29 31.40
CA VAL A 237 22.51 24.71 30.10
C VAL A 237 23.29 23.41 30.27
N TRP A 238 24.26 23.39 31.18
CA TRP A 238 25.04 22.19 31.51
C TRP A 238 24.15 21.03 31.97
N GLY A 239 23.21 21.30 32.88
CA GLY A 239 22.25 20.32 33.37
C GLY A 239 21.36 19.76 32.25
N VAL A 240 20.95 20.61 31.32
CA VAL A 240 20.18 20.20 30.14
C VAL A 240 21.00 19.32 29.21
N LEU A 241 22.23 19.73 28.87
CA LEU A 241 23.11 18.96 27.99
C LEU A 241 23.37 17.57 28.56
N LYS A 242 23.65 17.47 29.87
CA LYS A 242 23.82 16.19 30.58
C LYS A 242 22.69 15.20 30.35
N ASN A 243 21.46 15.70 30.19
CA ASN A 243 20.26 14.87 30.08
C ASN A 243 19.80 14.66 28.63
N THR A 244 20.33 15.41 27.66
CA THR A 244 19.75 15.48 26.30
C THR A 244 20.69 15.02 25.20
N VAL A 245 22.01 15.08 25.40
CA VAL A 245 23.01 14.54 24.48
C VAL A 245 23.34 13.08 24.79
N SER A 246 24.04 12.37 23.91
CA SER A 246 24.45 11.00 24.18
C SER A 246 25.50 10.94 25.30
N LYS A 247 25.68 9.77 25.92
CA LYS A 247 26.70 9.60 26.98
C LYS A 247 28.10 9.86 26.47
N GLU A 248 28.36 9.45 25.23
CA GLU A 248 29.64 9.61 24.53
C GLU A 248 29.90 11.09 24.23
N GLU A 249 28.92 11.79 23.63
CA GLU A 249 29.01 13.22 23.35
C GLU A 249 29.18 14.04 24.64
N PHE A 250 28.45 13.69 25.70
CA PHE A 250 28.58 14.39 26.98
C PHE A 250 29.96 14.21 27.62
N LYS A 251 30.61 13.04 27.44
CA LYS A 251 31.94 12.79 27.97
C LYS A 251 32.98 13.73 27.34
N GLU A 252 32.86 13.99 26.04
CA GLU A 252 33.72 14.93 25.31
C GLU A 252 33.47 16.37 25.78
N ILE A 253 32.19 16.78 25.83
CA ILE A 253 31.79 18.11 26.32
C ILE A 253 32.28 18.34 27.77
N LYS A 254 32.28 17.30 28.61
CA LYS A 254 32.79 17.37 29.99
C LYS A 254 34.29 17.56 30.10
N ALA A 255 35.07 16.88 29.26
CA ALA A 255 36.51 17.10 29.23
C ALA A 255 36.82 18.55 28.83
N ASP A 256 36.14 19.06 27.81
CA ASP A 256 36.27 20.45 27.35
C ASP A 256 35.81 21.46 28.42
N GLN A 257 34.69 21.19 29.10
CA GLN A 257 34.21 22.06 30.19
C GLN A 257 35.21 22.13 31.36
N ILE A 258 35.79 21.00 31.77
CA ILE A 258 36.81 20.97 32.83
C ILE A 258 38.03 21.78 32.40
N TRP A 259 38.49 21.60 31.17
CA TRP A 259 39.60 22.36 30.63
C TRP A 259 39.30 23.86 30.60
N TRP A 260 38.11 24.26 30.12
CA TRP A 260 37.69 25.65 30.08
C TRP A 260 37.63 26.28 31.49
N VAL A 261 37.03 25.60 32.48
CA VAL A 261 37.00 26.08 33.87
C VAL A 261 38.41 26.32 34.39
N ASN A 262 39.32 25.34 34.23
CA ASN A 262 40.70 25.49 34.70
C ASN A 262 41.43 26.68 34.06
N ASN A 263 41.21 26.94 32.77
CA ASN A 263 41.82 28.08 32.09
C ASN A 263 41.20 29.41 32.50
N LYS A 264 39.86 29.46 32.68
CA LYS A 264 39.16 30.64 33.21
C LYS A 264 39.70 31.03 34.59
N GLU A 265 39.76 30.07 35.52
CA GLU A 265 40.22 30.32 36.89
C GLU A 265 41.70 30.73 36.93
N LYS A 266 42.54 30.06 36.14
CA LYS A 266 43.96 30.43 36.03
C LYS A 266 44.13 31.85 35.47
N GLY A 267 43.42 32.18 34.39
CA GLY A 267 43.47 33.50 33.78
C GLY A 267 43.01 34.59 34.73
N PHE A 268 41.94 34.36 35.48
CA PHE A 268 41.47 35.28 36.51
C PHE A 268 42.48 35.49 37.63
N ALA A 269 43.13 34.43 38.12
CA ALA A 269 44.14 34.50 39.17
C ALA A 269 45.42 35.24 38.76
N GLU A 270 45.70 35.34 37.46
CA GLU A 270 46.86 36.07 36.91
C GLU A 270 46.55 37.57 36.65
N LEU A 271 45.29 38.01 36.81
CA LEU A 271 44.93 39.41 36.61
C LEU A 271 45.40 40.31 37.77
N PRO A 272 45.73 41.59 37.49
CA PRO A 272 46.11 42.54 38.53
C PRO A 272 44.98 42.79 39.56
N ASP A 273 45.32 42.81 40.86
CA ASP A 273 44.40 42.97 42.00
C ASP A 273 44.90 44.09 42.97
N GLU A 274 45.72 45.02 42.51
CA GLU A 274 46.29 46.03 43.41
C GLU A 274 45.26 47.11 43.78
N THR A 275 44.27 47.33 42.92
CA THR A 275 43.28 48.40 43.08
C THR A 275 41.85 47.87 43.03
N ALA A 276 40.91 48.63 43.58
CA ALA A 276 39.49 48.31 43.43
C ALA A 276 39.07 48.25 41.96
N SER A 277 39.62 49.12 41.10
CA SER A 277 39.30 49.15 39.67
C SER A 277 39.83 47.90 38.94
N THR A 278 41.01 47.39 39.30
CA THR A 278 41.58 46.20 38.65
C THR A 278 40.88 44.92 39.11
N ARG A 279 40.48 44.83 40.39
CA ARG A 279 39.53 43.79 40.86
C ARG A 279 38.23 43.78 40.09
N ALA A 280 37.64 44.96 39.95
CA ALA A 280 36.39 45.15 39.24
C ALA A 280 36.51 44.65 37.78
N ALA A 281 37.59 45.03 37.09
CA ALA A 281 37.89 44.53 35.73
C ALA A 281 38.07 43.00 35.68
N GLY A 282 38.65 42.39 36.73
CA GLY A 282 38.72 40.93 36.84
C GLY A 282 37.35 40.26 36.89
N MET A 283 36.37 40.87 37.55
CA MET A 283 35.00 40.34 37.56
C MET A 283 34.35 40.44 36.18
N ASP A 284 34.61 41.51 35.41
CA ASP A 284 34.15 41.61 34.01
C ASP A 284 34.71 40.46 33.16
N TYR A 285 36.00 40.12 33.35
CA TYR A 285 36.63 38.99 32.67
C TYR A 285 35.89 37.66 32.94
N LEU A 286 35.54 37.39 34.20
CA LEU A 286 34.79 36.18 34.56
C LEU A 286 33.39 36.14 33.93
N ALA A 287 32.67 37.28 33.95
CA ALA A 287 31.34 37.39 33.35
C ALA A 287 31.40 37.14 31.84
N ASN A 288 32.27 37.84 31.12
CA ASN A 288 32.38 37.73 29.66
C ASN A 288 32.74 36.31 29.20
N LEU A 289 33.70 35.65 29.87
CA LEU A 289 34.03 34.27 29.51
C LEU A 289 32.88 33.30 29.78
N THR A 290 32.11 33.53 30.84
CA THR A 290 30.98 32.69 31.22
C THR A 290 29.80 32.88 30.25
N GLU A 291 29.55 34.10 29.79
CA GLU A 291 28.65 34.43 28.69
C GLU A 291 29.05 33.70 27.40
N ASP A 292 30.30 33.88 26.94
CA ASP A 292 30.83 33.24 25.74
C ASP A 292 30.65 31.72 25.81
N ARG A 293 30.94 31.14 26.98
CA ARG A 293 30.82 29.70 27.20
C ARG A 293 29.36 29.24 27.16
N THR A 294 28.45 30.03 27.70
CA THR A 294 27.01 29.75 27.66
C THR A 294 26.51 29.69 26.22
N PHE A 295 26.82 30.70 25.41
CA PHE A 295 26.48 30.72 23.98
C PHE A 295 27.15 29.56 23.22
N TYR A 296 28.42 29.28 23.49
CA TYR A 296 29.13 28.16 22.90
C TYR A 296 28.43 26.82 23.17
N LEU A 297 28.06 26.54 24.42
CA LEU A 297 27.42 25.30 24.81
C LEU A 297 26.03 25.14 24.15
N ILE A 298 25.23 26.21 24.13
CA ILE A 298 23.91 26.19 23.45
C ILE A 298 24.10 26.01 21.95
N GLY A 299 24.97 26.80 21.33
CA GLY A 299 25.16 26.87 19.88
C GLY A 299 25.69 25.57 19.29
N ASN A 300 26.66 24.93 19.95
CA ASN A 300 27.39 23.79 19.42
C ASN A 300 26.89 22.43 19.93
N HIS A 301 26.28 22.38 21.12
CA HIS A 301 25.93 21.11 21.75
C HIS A 301 24.44 20.93 22.00
N MET A 302 23.65 22.00 22.05
CA MET A 302 22.20 21.89 22.13
C MET A 302 21.62 21.70 20.72
N LYS A 303 21.02 20.54 20.49
CA LYS A 303 20.37 20.15 19.24
C LYS A 303 18.91 20.51 19.31
#